data_AF-G7UVU3-F1
#
_entry.id   AF-G7UVU3-F1
#
_cell.length_a   1.000
_cell.length_b   1.000
_cell.length_c   1.000
_cell.angle_alpha   90.00
_cell.angle_beta   90.00
_cell.angle_gamma   90.00
#
_symmetry.space_group_name_H-M   'P 1'
#
loop_
_entity.id
_entity.type
_entity.pdbx_description
1 polymer ?
#
loop_
_entity_poly.entity_id
_entity_poly.type
_entity_poly.pdbx_seq_one_letter_code
_entity_poly.pdbx_strand_id
1 'polypeptide(L)'
;MKRIVVMALCLLAAGANAQSVYKCRDGAGVVVYQSQACSGRIEKQWTPDPGLAAAPSAERTAAERSIARDRKSLQASNRRMLAQQVQRRPVPPRRAKARTTTVSACQRARSARAAAHARKGLHWSFDDASRWDARVFKVCR
;
A
#
# COMPACT_ATOMS: atom_id res chain seq x y z
N MET A 1 -4.25 5.82 54.32
CA MET A 1 -3.71 5.24 53.07
C MET A 1 -4.79 4.69 52.13
N LYS A 2 -5.73 3.86 52.61
CA LYS A 2 -6.82 3.29 51.80
C LYS A 2 -7.67 4.32 51.03
N ARG A 3 -7.95 5.49 51.63
CA ARG A 3 -8.70 6.60 51.00
C ARG A 3 -7.93 7.30 49.87
N ILE A 4 -6.60 7.39 49.99
CA ILE A 4 -5.73 8.02 48.96
C ILE A 4 -5.65 7.10 47.74
N VAL A 5 -5.57 5.79 47.97
CA VAL A 5 -5.57 4.78 46.89
C VAL A 5 -6.90 4.79 46.11
N VAL A 6 -8.04 4.91 46.81
CA VAL A 6 -9.36 5.01 46.15
C VAL A 6 -9.49 6.30 45.34
N MET A 7 -9.01 7.44 45.87
CA MET A 7 -9.08 8.72 45.16
C MET A 7 -8.16 8.74 43.93
N ALA A 8 -6.97 8.14 44.03
CA ALA A 8 -6.05 7.98 42.91
C ALA A 8 -6.62 7.07 41.80
N LEU A 9 -7.32 5.99 42.16
CA LEU A 9 -7.99 5.11 41.18
C LEU A 9 -9.12 5.83 40.42
N CYS A 10 -9.91 6.67 41.08
CA CYS A 10 -10.98 7.43 40.40
C CYS A 10 -10.43 8.47 39.40
N LEU A 11 -9.26 9.07 39.68
CA LEU A 11 -8.61 10.01 38.77
C LEU A 11 -8.02 9.32 37.52
N LEU A 12 -7.56 8.07 37.65
CA LEU A 12 -7.06 7.27 36.53
C LEU A 12 -8.19 6.77 35.61
N ALA A 13 -9.41 6.60 36.13
CA ALA A 13 -10.57 6.19 35.34
C ALA A 13 -11.13 7.31 34.43
N ALA A 14 -10.84 8.58 34.73
CA ALA A 14 -11.29 9.73 33.92
C ALA A 14 -10.59 9.81 32.55
N GLY A 15 -9.49 9.07 32.36
CA GLY A 15 -8.80 8.95 31.07
C GLY A 15 -9.37 7.89 30.13
N ALA A 16 -10.32 7.06 30.60
CA ALA A 16 -10.96 6.02 29.80
C ALA A 16 -12.18 6.56 29.04
N ASN A 17 -12.01 7.69 28.32
CA ASN A 17 -12.99 8.06 27.32
C ASN A 17 -12.85 7.05 26.18
N ALA A 18 -13.85 6.20 25.98
CA ALA A 18 -14.07 5.50 24.71
C ALA A 18 -13.81 6.51 23.59
N GLN A 19 -13.00 6.16 22.57
CA GLN A 19 -12.43 7.08 21.58
C GLN A 19 -13.51 7.81 20.76
N SER A 20 -14.23 8.74 21.38
CA SER A 20 -15.24 9.55 20.74
C SER A 20 -14.55 10.59 19.89
N VAL A 21 -15.09 10.82 18.70
CA VAL A 21 -14.63 11.87 17.81
C VAL A 21 -15.70 12.94 17.78
N TYR A 22 -15.31 14.18 18.02
CA TYR A 22 -16.19 15.34 17.98
C TYR A 22 -15.83 16.18 16.75
N LYS A 23 -16.85 16.59 16.00
CA LYS A 23 -16.77 17.67 15.02
C LYS A 23 -17.21 18.95 15.72
N CYS A 24 -16.27 19.84 15.96
CA CYS A 24 -16.46 21.11 16.62
C CYS A 24 -16.47 22.23 15.59
N ARG A 25 -17.23 23.28 15.88
CA ARG A 25 -17.05 24.60 15.25
C ARG A 25 -16.50 25.55 16.29
N ASP A 26 -15.33 26.11 16.04
CA ASP A 26 -14.71 27.08 16.94
C ASP A 26 -15.41 28.46 16.87
N GLY A 27 -14.98 29.40 17.74
CA GLY A 27 -15.53 30.76 17.77
C GLY A 27 -15.27 31.57 16.49
N ALA A 28 -14.31 31.18 15.67
CA ALA A 28 -14.02 31.77 14.37
C ALA A 28 -14.79 31.11 13.22
N GLY A 29 -15.60 30.08 13.52
CA GLY A 29 -16.40 29.36 12.54
C GLY A 29 -15.67 28.22 11.82
N VAL A 30 -14.45 27.88 12.22
CA VAL A 30 -13.64 26.80 11.63
C VAL A 30 -14.08 25.45 12.19
N VAL A 31 -14.15 24.45 11.30
CA VAL A 31 -14.46 23.07 11.67
C VAL A 31 -13.18 22.36 12.11
N VAL A 32 -13.21 21.82 13.34
CA VAL A 32 -12.10 21.06 13.92
C VAL A 32 -12.61 19.70 14.38
N TYR A 33 -11.80 18.66 14.19
CA TYR A 33 -12.09 17.31 14.67
C TYR A 33 -11.15 16.98 15.83
N GLN A 34 -11.71 16.54 16.96
CA GLN A 34 -10.95 16.29 18.18
C GLN A 34 -11.54 15.14 18.99
N SER A 35 -10.72 14.53 19.85
CA SER A 35 -11.14 13.44 20.74
C SER A 35 -11.68 13.93 22.08
N GLN A 36 -11.39 15.18 22.45
CA GLN A 36 -11.96 15.84 23.62
C GLN A 36 -13.26 16.54 23.25
N ALA A 37 -14.19 16.66 24.20
CA ALA A 37 -15.41 17.43 24.00
C ALA A 37 -15.10 18.86 23.51
N CYS A 38 -15.93 19.39 22.63
CA CYS A 38 -15.73 20.74 22.11
C CYS A 38 -15.83 21.77 23.24
N SER A 39 -14.91 22.73 23.28
CA SER A 39 -15.06 23.94 24.11
C SER A 39 -16.16 24.87 23.56
N GLY A 40 -16.40 24.81 22.24
CA GLY A 40 -17.46 25.52 21.53
C GLY A 40 -18.63 24.62 21.11
N ARG A 41 -19.26 24.95 19.98
CA ARG A 41 -20.44 24.21 19.49
C ARG A 41 -20.04 22.84 18.94
N ILE A 42 -20.64 21.79 19.48
CA ILE A 42 -20.58 20.45 18.90
C ILE A 42 -21.53 20.41 17.70
N GLU A 43 -20.99 20.13 16.51
CA GLU A 43 -21.81 19.86 15.32
C GLU A 43 -22.17 18.37 15.22
N LYS A 44 -21.24 17.48 15.57
CA LYS A 44 -21.44 16.04 15.48
C LYS A 44 -20.53 15.30 16.45
N GLN A 45 -21.02 14.19 16.97
CA GLN A 45 -20.25 13.26 17.80
C GLN A 45 -20.37 11.85 17.23
N TRP A 46 -19.25 11.14 17.20
CA TRP A 46 -19.20 9.71 16.94
C TRP A 46 -18.67 9.02 18.18
N THR A 47 -19.40 8.03 18.66
CA THR A 47 -18.93 7.14 19.72
C THR A 47 -18.66 5.79 19.07
N PRO A 48 -17.46 5.21 19.22
CA PRO A 48 -17.19 3.88 18.69
C PRO A 48 -18.10 2.88 19.41
N ASP A 49 -18.79 2.06 18.63
CA ASP A 49 -19.59 0.97 19.16
C ASP A 49 -18.63 -0.11 19.71
N PRO A 50 -18.60 -0.36 21.03
CA PRO A 50 -17.72 -1.38 21.60
C PRO A 50 -18.08 -2.80 21.11
N GLY A 51 -19.30 -3.02 20.60
CA GLY A 51 -19.73 -4.27 19.99
C GLY A 51 -19.25 -4.49 18.55
N LEU A 52 -18.77 -3.44 17.87
CA LEU A 52 -18.15 -3.52 16.55
C LEU A 52 -16.65 -3.88 16.59
N ALA A 53 -16.10 -4.15 17.78
CA ALA A 53 -14.91 -4.98 17.91
C ALA A 53 -15.25 -6.43 17.52
N ALA A 54 -15.72 -6.62 16.29
CA ALA A 54 -16.13 -7.90 15.75
C ALA A 54 -14.91 -8.83 15.83
N ALA A 55 -15.09 -9.96 16.52
CA ALA A 55 -14.17 -11.07 16.43
C ALA A 55 -13.80 -11.27 14.96
N PRO A 56 -12.51 -11.51 14.62
CA PRO A 56 -12.08 -11.56 13.23
C PRO A 56 -12.97 -12.54 12.48
N SER A 57 -13.74 -12.02 11.52
CA SER A 57 -14.65 -12.85 10.75
C SER A 57 -13.86 -13.94 10.03
N ALA A 58 -14.50 -15.06 9.72
CA ALA A 58 -13.87 -16.11 8.93
C ALA A 58 -13.31 -15.55 7.60
N GLU A 59 -14.04 -14.61 7.00
CA GLU A 59 -13.64 -13.87 5.81
C GLU A 59 -12.39 -12.99 6.04
N ARG A 60 -12.35 -12.20 7.11
CA ARG A 60 -11.17 -11.40 7.48
C ARG A 60 -9.96 -12.29 7.70
N THR A 61 -10.13 -13.41 8.41
CA THR A 61 -9.06 -14.37 8.68
C THR A 61 -8.58 -15.06 7.40
N ALA A 62 -9.46 -15.31 6.43
CA ALA A 62 -9.09 -15.84 5.12
C ALA A 62 -8.34 -14.81 4.28
N ALA A 63 -8.79 -13.54 4.29
CA ALA A 63 -8.11 -12.44 3.61
C ALA A 63 -6.70 -12.20 4.17
N GLU A 64 -6.55 -12.16 5.50
CA GLU A 64 -5.25 -12.01 6.16
C GLU A 64 -4.29 -13.17 5.81
N ARG A 65 -4.80 -14.41 5.75
CA ARG A 65 -4.01 -15.56 5.29
C ARG A 65 -3.59 -15.43 3.84
N SER A 66 -4.45 -14.92 2.96
CA SER A 66 -4.11 -14.69 1.56
C SER A 66 -3.01 -13.64 1.41
N ILE A 67 -3.18 -12.49 2.07
CA ILE A 67 -2.20 -11.40 2.09
C ILE A 67 -0.84 -11.90 2.60
N ALA A 68 -0.83 -12.73 3.64
CA ALA A 68 0.39 -13.30 4.19
C ALA A 68 1.10 -14.24 3.19
N ARG A 69 0.34 -15.06 2.44
CA ARG A 69 0.89 -15.92 1.38
C ARG A 69 1.48 -15.09 0.24
N ASP A 70 0.75 -14.07 -0.22
CA ASP A 70 1.20 -13.21 -1.32
C ASP A 70 2.47 -12.46 -0.95
N ARG A 71 2.54 -11.92 0.28
CA ARG A 71 3.74 -11.26 0.79
C ARG A 71 4.95 -12.18 0.81
N LYS A 72 4.79 -13.44 1.24
CA LYS A 72 5.88 -14.44 1.22
C LYS A 72 6.33 -14.76 -0.20
N SER A 73 5.38 -14.94 -1.13
CA SER A 73 5.68 -15.19 -2.54
C SER A 73 6.47 -14.05 -3.18
N LEU A 74 6.02 -12.80 -2.97
CA LEU A 74 6.71 -11.62 -3.47
C LEU A 74 8.11 -11.45 -2.88
N GLN A 75 8.27 -11.67 -1.57
CA GLN A 75 9.59 -11.63 -0.93
C GLN A 75 10.55 -12.67 -1.51
N ALA A 76 10.08 -13.90 -1.75
CA ALA A 76 10.90 -14.94 -2.37
C ALA A 76 11.30 -14.58 -3.80
N SER A 77 10.36 -14.06 -4.60
CA SER A 77 10.61 -13.59 -5.96
C SER A 77 11.64 -12.47 -6.00
N ASN A 78 11.47 -11.44 -5.15
CA ASN A 78 12.39 -10.30 -5.09
C ASN A 78 13.81 -10.74 -4.68
N ARG A 79 13.94 -11.65 -3.70
CA ARG A 79 15.25 -12.21 -3.32
C ARG A 79 15.92 -12.94 -4.48
N ARG A 80 15.17 -13.72 -5.27
CA ARG A 80 15.70 -14.39 -6.47
C ARG A 80 16.17 -13.40 -7.53
N MET A 81 15.39 -12.34 -7.77
CA MET A 81 15.79 -11.29 -8.72
C MET A 81 17.06 -10.56 -8.29
N LEU A 82 17.17 -10.21 -7.01
CA LEU A 82 18.37 -9.57 -6.46
C LEU A 82 19.59 -10.50 -6.54
N ALA A 83 19.43 -11.79 -6.19
CA ALA A 83 20.51 -12.78 -6.33
C ALA A 83 20.98 -12.93 -7.79
N GLN A 84 20.05 -12.95 -8.75
CA GLN A 84 20.37 -12.98 -10.18
C GLN A 84 21.07 -11.70 -10.66
N GLN A 85 20.74 -10.53 -10.08
CA GLN A 85 21.44 -9.29 -10.39
C GLN A 85 22.86 -9.26 -9.82
N VAL A 86 23.08 -9.77 -8.60
CA VAL A 86 24.41 -9.84 -7.98
C VAL A 86 25.32 -10.85 -8.67
N GLN A 87 24.77 -11.97 -9.16
CA GLN A 87 25.54 -12.97 -9.93
C GLN A 87 25.90 -12.50 -11.35
N ARG A 88 25.23 -11.47 -11.88
CA ARG A 88 25.68 -10.77 -13.09
C ARG A 88 26.81 -9.82 -12.73
N ARG A 89 27.96 -10.38 -12.34
CA ARG A 89 29.24 -9.65 -12.41
C ARG A 89 29.41 -9.18 -13.86
N PRO A 90 29.73 -7.91 -14.14
CA PRO A 90 29.99 -7.48 -15.50
C PRO A 90 31.23 -8.23 -15.99
N VAL A 91 31.01 -9.31 -16.74
CA VAL A 91 32.09 -9.97 -17.47
C VAL A 91 32.58 -8.93 -18.48
N PRO A 92 33.87 -8.55 -18.48
CA PRO A 92 34.39 -7.69 -19.54
C PRO A 92 34.03 -8.34 -20.88
N PRO A 93 33.58 -7.59 -21.89
CA PRO A 93 33.12 -8.19 -23.13
C PRO A 93 34.27 -8.96 -23.76
N ARG A 94 34.34 -10.27 -23.51
CA ARG A 94 35.05 -11.20 -24.37
C ARG A 94 34.41 -10.99 -25.72
N ARG A 95 35.23 -10.67 -26.72
CA ARG A 95 34.84 -10.56 -28.14
C ARG A 95 34.17 -11.86 -28.57
N ALA A 96 32.90 -12.01 -28.24
CA ALA A 96 32.04 -13.01 -28.82
C ALA A 96 31.91 -12.58 -30.27
N LYS A 97 32.43 -13.40 -31.20
CA LYS A 97 32.04 -13.32 -32.60
C LYS A 97 30.54 -13.09 -32.62
N ALA A 98 30.11 -11.96 -33.17
CA ALA A 98 28.71 -11.57 -33.21
C ALA A 98 27.94 -12.66 -33.98
N ARG A 99 27.38 -13.63 -33.25
CA ARG A 99 26.15 -14.26 -33.70
C ARG A 99 25.16 -13.13 -33.63
N THR A 100 24.85 -12.54 -34.78
CA THR A 100 23.64 -11.78 -35.02
C THR A 100 22.47 -12.72 -34.72
N THR A 101 22.15 -12.90 -33.44
CA THR A 101 20.85 -13.38 -33.01
C THR A 101 19.90 -12.29 -33.44
N THR A 102 19.35 -12.44 -34.64
CA THR A 102 18.26 -11.62 -35.16
C THR A 102 17.17 -11.63 -34.10
N VAL A 103 17.12 -10.56 -33.29
CA VAL A 103 16.16 -10.41 -32.21
C VAL A 103 14.79 -10.58 -32.83
N SER A 104 14.00 -11.56 -32.36
CA SER A 104 12.71 -11.86 -33.00
C SER A 104 11.82 -10.61 -33.04
N ALA A 105 10.96 -10.50 -34.05
CA ALA A 105 10.05 -9.36 -34.19
C ALA A 105 9.24 -9.12 -32.90
N CYS A 106 8.81 -10.20 -32.26
CA CYS A 106 8.15 -10.16 -30.96
C CYS A 106 9.02 -9.54 -29.86
N GLN A 107 10.30 -9.93 -29.77
CA GLN A 107 11.19 -9.40 -28.74
C GLN A 107 11.52 -7.91 -28.96
N ARG A 108 11.59 -7.46 -30.22
CA ARG A 108 11.68 -6.03 -30.56
C ARG A 108 10.42 -5.26 -30.17
N ALA A 109 9.23 -5.85 -30.38
CA ALA A 109 7.98 -5.22 -29.97
C ALA A 109 7.89 -5.06 -28.44
N ARG A 110 8.31 -6.09 -27.68
CA ARG A 110 8.36 -6.05 -26.21
C ARG A 110 9.36 -5.02 -25.70
N SER A 111 10.54 -4.92 -26.29
CA SER A 111 11.53 -3.91 -25.89
C SER A 111 11.06 -2.49 -26.21
N ALA A 112 10.38 -2.28 -27.35
CA ALA A 112 9.80 -1.00 -27.70
C ALA A 112 8.72 -0.54 -26.69
N ARG A 113 7.85 -1.44 -26.24
CA ARG A 113 6.89 -1.18 -25.16
C ARG A 113 7.61 -0.78 -23.86
N ALA A 114 8.62 -1.54 -23.46
CA ALA A 114 9.38 -1.25 -22.24
C ALA A 114 10.06 0.13 -22.30
N ALA A 115 10.65 0.49 -23.46
CA ALA A 115 11.24 1.80 -23.69
C ALA A 115 10.20 2.93 -23.69
N ALA A 116 8.99 2.69 -24.21
CA ALA A 116 7.90 3.66 -24.12
C ALA A 116 7.44 3.88 -22.67
N HIS A 117 7.30 2.80 -21.89
CA HIS A 117 6.96 2.87 -20.47
C HIS A 117 8.02 3.62 -19.67
N ALA A 118 9.31 3.33 -19.90
CA ALA A 118 10.41 4.02 -19.25
C ALA A 118 10.44 5.53 -19.56
N ARG A 119 10.07 5.93 -20.78
CA ARG A 119 10.01 7.36 -21.17
C ARG A 119 8.87 8.12 -20.52
N LYS A 120 7.71 7.50 -20.33
CA LYS A 120 6.54 8.16 -19.71
C LYS A 120 6.54 8.05 -18.18
N GLY A 121 7.14 7.00 -17.62
CA GLY A 121 7.19 6.77 -16.18
C GLY A 121 5.80 6.80 -15.55
N LEU A 122 5.62 7.67 -14.56
CA LEU A 122 4.38 7.83 -13.79
C LEU A 122 3.18 8.34 -14.63
N HIS A 123 3.42 8.95 -15.79
CA HIS A 123 2.36 9.41 -16.70
C HIS A 123 1.85 8.30 -17.64
N TRP A 124 2.22 7.04 -17.39
CA TRP A 124 1.74 5.90 -18.18
C TRP A 124 0.26 5.62 -17.88
N SER A 125 -0.62 6.02 -18.79
CA SER A 125 -2.06 5.77 -18.66
C SER A 125 -2.45 4.35 -19.06
N PHE A 126 -3.67 3.95 -18.70
CA PHE A 126 -4.23 2.68 -19.13
C PHE A 126 -4.34 2.58 -20.67
N ASP A 127 -4.74 3.67 -21.34
CA ASP A 127 -4.84 3.69 -22.81
C ASP A 127 -3.50 3.49 -23.49
N ASP A 128 -2.42 4.02 -22.90
CA ASP A 128 -1.07 3.77 -23.37
C ASP A 128 -0.71 2.28 -23.22
N ALA A 129 -0.99 1.69 -22.06
CA ALA A 129 -0.76 0.27 -21.83
C ALA A 129 -1.49 -0.60 -22.87
N SER A 130 -2.79 -0.35 -23.05
CA SER A 130 -3.67 -1.11 -23.95
C SER A 130 -3.21 -1.02 -25.41
N ARG A 131 -2.86 0.18 -25.90
CA ARG A 131 -2.34 0.36 -27.28
C ARG A 131 -1.05 -0.41 -27.52
N TRP A 132 -0.13 -0.37 -26.56
CA TRP A 132 1.14 -1.11 -26.67
C TRP A 132 0.94 -2.62 -26.57
N ASP A 133 0.02 -3.09 -25.73
CA ASP A 133 -0.29 -4.51 -25.60
C ASP A 133 -0.92 -5.06 -26.88
N ALA A 134 -1.87 -4.35 -27.50
CA ALA A 134 -2.44 -4.73 -28.79
C ALA A 134 -1.36 -4.81 -29.89
N ARG A 135 -0.41 -3.87 -29.91
CA ARG A 135 0.72 -3.86 -30.85
C ARG A 135 1.66 -5.05 -30.64
N VAL A 136 2.00 -5.36 -29.39
CA VAL A 136 2.83 -6.53 -29.05
C VAL A 136 2.11 -7.82 -29.44
N PHE A 137 0.84 -7.95 -29.09
CA PHE A 137 0.02 -9.12 -29.38
C PHE A 137 -0.05 -9.41 -30.89
N LYS A 138 -0.22 -8.38 -31.73
CA LYS A 138 -0.25 -8.51 -33.19
C LYS A 138 1.04 -9.12 -33.77
N VAL A 139 2.19 -8.88 -33.15
CA VAL A 139 3.51 -9.32 -33.64
C VAL A 139 4.01 -10.60 -32.95
N CYS A 140 3.47 -10.90 -31.77
CA CYS A 140 3.90 -12.02 -30.93
C CYS A 140 2.97 -13.25 -30.97
N ARG A 141 1.83 -13.15 -31.64
CA ARG A 141 0.98 -14.33 -31.94
C ARG A 141 1.73 -15.26 -32.89
#